data_AF-A0A3D1XS51-F1
#
_entry.id   AF-A0A3D1XS51-F1
#
_cell.length_a   1.000
_cell.length_b   1.000
_cell.length_c   1.000
_cell.angle_alpha   90.00
_cell.angle_beta   90.00
_cell.angle_gamma   90.00
#
_symmetry.space_group_name_H-M   'P 1'
#
loop_
_entity.id
_entity.type
_entity.pdbx_description
1 polymer ?
#
loop_
_entity_poly.entity_id
_entity_poly.type
_entity_poly.pdbx_seq_one_letter_code
_entity_poly.pdbx_strand_id
1 'polypeptide(L)'
;MDVIIDPIAFLGDRWFLGKIYFYIEPGEYFHIPLTNFAGWIFVAAVTLTCFSALNSWIDRKTPVRTKQIPGQALLGPGLYFGVLAFNLGVTFYIGEFLLGVSGIIISLGIFALVFFKVQKLKTAT
;
A
#
# COMPACT_ATOMS: atom_id res chain seq x y z
N MET A 1 2.07 -0.13 2.60
CA MET A 1 1.03 0.91 2.63
C MET A 1 0.32 0.90 3.97
N ASP A 2 -0.12 -0.28 4.43
CA ASP A 2 -0.73 -0.48 5.75
C ASP A 2 0.12 -0.01 6.93
N VAL A 3 1.46 -0.09 6.81
CA VAL A 3 2.39 0.50 7.80
C VAL A 3 2.23 2.00 8.00
N ILE A 4 1.47 2.70 7.15
CA ILE A 4 1.12 4.11 7.34
C ILE A 4 -0.38 4.24 7.63
N ILE A 5 -1.22 3.50 6.90
CA ILE A 5 -2.68 3.58 7.01
C ILE A 5 -3.18 3.07 8.36
N ASP A 6 -2.72 1.91 8.83
CA ASP A 6 -3.29 1.26 10.01
C ASP A 6 -3.06 2.06 11.30
N PRO A 7 -1.86 2.61 11.57
CA PRO A 7 -1.68 3.50 12.73
C PRO A 7 -2.57 4.75 12.66
N ILE A 8 -2.82 5.30 11.47
CA ILE A 8 -3.70 6.46 11.29
C ILE A 8 -5.15 6.09 11.52
N ALA A 9 -5.59 4.94 11.01
CA ALA A 9 -6.94 4.43 11.21
C ALA A 9 -7.19 4.16 12.70
N PHE A 10 -6.19 3.64 13.41
CA PHE A 10 -6.26 3.45 14.86
C PHE A 10 -6.40 4.77 15.62
N LEU A 11 -5.83 5.86 15.10
CA LEU A 11 -5.99 7.22 15.61
C LEU A 11 -7.24 7.95 15.06
N GLY A 12 -8.23 7.20 14.55
CA GLY A 12 -9.47 7.73 13.99
C GLY A 12 -10.29 8.60 14.95
N ASP A 13 -10.05 8.53 16.26
CA ASP A 13 -10.61 9.44 17.28
C ASP A 13 -10.07 10.87 17.21
N ARG A 14 -8.93 11.09 16.56
CA ARG A 14 -8.31 12.41 16.43
C ARG A 14 -8.65 13.13 15.13
N TRP A 15 -9.15 12.42 14.12
CA TRP A 15 -9.39 13.00 12.79
C TRP A 15 -10.60 12.46 12.02
N PHE A 16 -11.24 11.40 12.51
CA PHE A 16 -12.31 10.69 11.80
C PHE A 16 -13.45 10.28 12.75
N LEU A 17 -14.11 9.14 12.48
CA LEU A 17 -15.32 8.66 13.14
C LEU A 17 -15.12 8.11 14.57
N GLY A 18 -13.97 8.32 15.20
CA GLY A 18 -13.69 7.70 16.51
C GLY A 18 -12.87 6.41 16.43
N LYS A 19 -12.80 5.69 17.54
CA LYS A 19 -12.23 4.34 17.62
C LYS A 19 -13.23 3.33 17.06
N ILE A 20 -13.01 2.88 15.83
CA ILE A 20 -13.87 1.89 15.14
C ILE A 20 -13.43 0.44 15.35
N TYR A 21 -12.21 0.22 15.85
CA TYR A 21 -11.70 -1.08 16.27
C TYR A 21 -10.66 -0.91 17.38
N PHE A 22 -10.35 -1.99 18.09
CA PHE A 22 -9.29 -2.05 19.09
C PHE A 22 -8.61 -3.42 19.09
N TYR A 23 -7.34 -3.44 19.50
CA TYR A 23 -6.63 -4.68 19.82
C TYR A 23 -6.64 -4.89 21.33
N ILE A 24 -6.75 -6.15 21.76
CA ILE A 24 -6.74 -6.51 23.19
C ILE A 24 -5.37 -6.19 23.79
N GLU A 25 -4.31 -6.54 23.06
CA GLU A 25 -2.93 -6.23 23.43
C GLU A 25 -2.40 -5.13 22.50
N PRO A 26 -1.61 -4.16 23.03
CA PRO A 26 -1.03 -3.13 22.20
C PRO A 26 -0.01 -3.74 21.24
N GLY A 27 -0.18 -3.47 19.95
CA GLY A 27 0.75 -3.93 18.93
C GLY A 27 2.09 -3.23 18.95
N GLU A 28 3.09 -3.87 18.35
CA GLU A 28 4.49 -3.47 18.41
C GLU A 28 4.79 -2.24 17.54
N TYR A 29 4.02 -2.04 16.47
CA TYR A 29 4.23 -0.95 15.54
C TYR A 29 3.09 0.07 15.65
N PHE A 30 3.34 1.15 16.40
CA PHE A 30 2.34 2.20 16.68
C PHE A 30 0.98 1.64 17.13
N HIS A 31 1.00 0.70 18.08
CA HIS A 31 -0.17 -0.02 18.60
C HIS A 31 -0.84 -1.02 17.64
N ILE A 32 -0.26 -1.24 16.46
CA ILE A 32 -0.74 -2.23 15.48
C ILE A 32 0.13 -3.49 15.55
N PRO A 33 -0.47 -4.67 15.79
CA PRO A 33 0.28 -5.92 15.90
C PRO A 33 0.97 -6.29 14.59
N LEU A 34 2.18 -6.85 14.66
CA LEU A 34 2.89 -7.31 13.47
C LEU A 34 2.13 -8.40 12.69
N THR A 35 1.29 -9.18 13.39
CA THR A 35 0.41 -10.19 12.79
C THR A 35 -0.62 -9.61 11.82
N ASN A 36 -1.06 -8.36 12.02
CA ASN A 36 -1.96 -7.68 11.09
C ASN A 36 -1.27 -7.43 9.75
N PHE A 37 -0.03 -6.91 9.76
CA PHE A 37 0.75 -6.73 8.53
C PHE A 37 1.09 -8.06 7.86
N ALA A 38 1.41 -9.09 8.64
CA ALA A 38 1.61 -10.44 8.11
C ALA A 38 0.34 -10.98 7.43
N GLY A 39 -0.83 -10.73 8.01
CA GLY A 39 -2.13 -11.03 7.43
C GLY A 39 -2.34 -10.34 6.09
N TRP A 40 -2.04 -9.04 5.99
CA TRP A 40 -2.12 -8.30 4.73
C TRP A 40 -1.17 -8.82 3.65
N ILE A 41 0.06 -9.19 4.02
CA ILE A 41 1.00 -9.84 3.09
C ILE A 41 0.43 -11.17 2.58
N PHE A 42 -0.12 -11.99 3.48
CA PHE A 42 -0.72 -13.27 3.12
C PHE A 42 -1.92 -13.07 2.19
N VAL A 43 -2.86 -12.19 2.55
CA VAL A 43 -4.05 -11.88 1.73
C VAL A 43 -3.62 -11.36 0.36
N ALA A 44 -2.69 -10.41 0.29
CA ALA A 44 -2.19 -9.89 -0.97
C ALA A 44 -1.56 -10.99 -1.84
N ALA A 45 -0.73 -11.86 -1.26
CA ALA A 45 -0.10 -12.97 -1.98
C ALA A 45 -1.13 -13.96 -2.53
N VAL A 46 -2.12 -14.34 -1.72
CA VAL A 46 -3.22 -15.24 -2.12
C VAL A 46 -4.05 -14.59 -3.23
N THR A 47 -4.52 -13.36 -3.02
CA THR A 47 -5.35 -12.64 -4.00
C THR A 47 -4.61 -12.45 -5.33
N LEU A 48 -3.36 -12.02 -5.32
CA LEU A 48 -2.57 -11.85 -6.55
C LEU A 48 -2.34 -13.18 -7.27
N THR A 49 -2.06 -14.26 -6.54
CA THR A 49 -1.83 -15.59 -7.12
C THR A 49 -3.11 -16.14 -7.74
N CYS A 50 -4.23 -16.09 -7.01
CA CYS A 50 -5.53 -16.52 -7.50
C CYS A 50 -5.96 -15.69 -8.72
N PHE A 51 -5.80 -14.37 -8.65
CA PHE A 51 -6.15 -13.48 -9.75
C PHE A 51 -5.30 -13.75 -10.99
N SER A 52 -3.99 -13.93 -10.84
CA SER A 52 -3.08 -14.27 -11.94
C SER A 52 -3.40 -15.62 -12.58
N ALA A 53 -3.70 -16.64 -11.77
CA ALA A 53 -4.10 -17.96 -12.25
C ALA A 53 -5.43 -17.91 -13.00
N LEU A 54 -6.43 -17.21 -12.45
CA LEU A 54 -7.73 -17.03 -13.08
C LEU A 54 -7.59 -16.26 -14.39
N ASN A 55 -6.85 -15.15 -14.39
CA ASN A 55 -6.64 -14.34 -15.59
C ASN A 55 -5.95 -15.16 -16.69
N SER A 56 -4.90 -15.91 -16.33
CA SER A 56 -4.22 -16.81 -17.28
C SER A 56 -5.14 -17.92 -17.82
N TRP A 57 -6.08 -18.41 -17.03
CA TRP A 57 -7.06 -19.41 -17.46
C TRP A 57 -8.12 -18.81 -18.40
N ILE A 58 -8.59 -17.59 -18.12
CA ILE A 58 -9.55 -16.86 -18.96
C ILE A 58 -8.89 -16.50 -20.30
N ASP A 59 -7.69 -15.92 -20.28
CA ASP A 59 -6.98 -15.48 -21.49
C ASP A 59 -6.70 -16.65 -22.45
N ARG A 60 -6.49 -17.87 -21.92
CA ARG A 60 -6.37 -19.10 -22.74
C ARG A 60 -7.67 -19.48 -23.44
N LYS A 61 -8.82 -19.17 -22.84
CA LYS A 61 -10.15 -19.53 -23.38
C LYS A 61 -10.74 -18.46 -24.30
N THR A 62 -10.41 -17.20 -24.05
CA THR A 62 -11.01 -16.08 -24.78
C THR A 62 -9.95 -14.99 -24.92
N PRO A 63 -9.29 -14.85 -26.08
CA PRO A 63 -8.30 -13.79 -26.27
C PRO A 63 -9.02 -12.44 -26.24
N VAL A 64 -8.86 -11.71 -25.14
CA VAL A 64 -9.48 -10.39 -24.96
C VAL A 64 -8.75 -9.37 -25.81
N ARG A 65 -9.44 -8.75 -26.76
CA ARG A 65 -8.92 -7.59 -27.50
C ARG A 65 -9.03 -6.35 -26.62
N THR A 66 -8.03 -6.13 -25.77
CA THR A 66 -7.99 -4.95 -24.90
C THR A 66 -7.64 -3.71 -25.72
N LYS A 67 -8.48 -2.67 -25.64
CA LYS A 67 -8.19 -1.36 -26.22
C LYS A 67 -7.41 -0.57 -25.17
N GLN A 68 -6.10 -0.40 -25.37
CA GLN A 68 -5.29 0.38 -24.44
C GLN A 68 -5.63 1.87 -24.58
N ILE A 69 -6.12 2.47 -23.49
CA ILE A 69 -6.36 3.91 -23.42
C ILE A 69 -5.05 4.59 -22.98
N PRO A 70 -4.62 5.68 -23.63
CA PRO A 70 -3.44 6.43 -23.19
C PRO A 70 -3.54 6.80 -21.70
N GLY A 71 -2.49 6.49 -20.93
CA GLY A 71 -2.43 6.82 -19.50
C GLY A 71 -3.22 5.90 -18.55
N GLN A 72 -3.92 4.88 -19.04
CA GLN A 72 -4.67 3.94 -18.20
C GLN A 72 -3.81 3.26 -17.12
N ALA A 73 -2.54 2.98 -17.45
CA ALA A 73 -1.58 2.40 -16.51
C ALA A 73 -1.21 3.33 -15.33
N LEU A 74 -1.47 4.63 -15.42
CA LEU A 74 -1.18 5.61 -14.37
C LEU A 74 -2.27 5.69 -13.30
N LEU A 75 -3.47 5.16 -13.56
CA LEU A 75 -4.58 5.23 -12.60
C LEU A 75 -4.26 4.50 -11.29
N GLY A 76 -3.66 3.30 -11.37
CA GLY A 76 -3.24 2.53 -10.19
C GLY A 76 -2.18 3.25 -9.35
N PRO A 77 -1.02 3.62 -9.93
CA PRO A 77 0.00 4.40 -9.24
C PRO A 77 -0.53 5.74 -8.70
N GLY A 78 -1.33 6.46 -9.48
CA GLY A 78 -1.92 7.73 -9.08
C GLY A 78 -2.79 7.60 -7.83
N LEU A 79 -3.67 6.59 -7.80
CA LEU A 79 -4.48 6.29 -6.62
C LEU A 79 -3.61 5.90 -5.42
N TYR A 80 -2.60 5.05 -5.63
CA TYR A 80 -1.67 4.63 -4.57
C TYR A 80 -0.96 5.83 -3.92
N PHE A 81 -0.35 6.69 -4.73
CA PHE A 81 0.34 7.88 -4.22
C PHE A 81 -0.62 8.92 -3.64
N GLY A 82 -1.83 9.03 -4.18
CA GLY A 82 -2.88 9.89 -3.62
C GLY A 82 -3.27 9.47 -2.21
N VAL A 83 -3.52 8.18 -1.98
CA VAL A 83 -3.84 7.66 -0.65
C VAL A 83 -2.64 7.77 0.29
N LEU A 84 -1.41 7.52 -0.19
CA LEU A 84 -0.19 7.71 0.61
C LEU A 84 -0.03 9.17 1.06
N ALA A 85 -0.14 10.12 0.13
CA ALA A 85 0.00 11.54 0.41
C ALA A 85 -1.09 12.03 1.36
N PHE A 86 -2.33 11.57 1.18
CA PHE A 86 -3.43 11.86 2.08
C PHE A 86 -3.13 11.37 3.51
N ASN A 87 -2.73 10.10 3.65
CA ASN A 87 -2.42 9.53 4.97
C ASN A 87 -1.23 10.25 5.64
N LEU A 88 -0.14 10.49 4.92
CA LEU A 88 0.96 11.31 5.46
C LEU A 88 0.51 12.73 5.81
N GLY A 89 -0.39 13.34 5.04
CA GLY A 89 -0.99 14.62 5.39
C GLY A 89 -1.75 14.56 6.72
N VAL A 90 -2.54 13.51 6.93
CA VAL A 90 -3.26 13.27 8.17
C VAL A 90 -2.31 13.06 9.35
N THR A 91 -1.21 12.31 9.20
CA THR A 91 -0.24 12.11 10.32
C THR A 91 0.31 13.44 10.82
N PHE A 92 0.71 14.33 9.93
CA PHE A 92 1.21 15.65 10.31
C PHE A 92 0.10 16.56 10.83
N TYR A 93 -1.11 16.47 10.27
CA TYR A 93 -2.26 17.23 10.74
C TYR A 93 -2.62 16.91 12.20
N ILE A 94 -2.61 15.64 12.60
CA ILE A 94 -2.88 15.26 13.99
C ILE A 94 -1.68 15.48 14.92
N GLY A 95 -0.49 15.79 14.40
CA GLY A 95 0.74 16.01 15.17
C GLY A 95 1.56 14.75 15.44
N GLU A 96 1.32 13.64 14.75
CA GLU A 96 2.08 12.39 14.87
C GLU A 96 3.36 12.42 14.00
N PHE A 97 4.32 13.26 14.39
CA PHE A 97 5.55 13.49 13.62
C PHE A 97 6.40 12.24 13.45
N LEU A 98 6.54 11.40 14.48
CA LEU A 98 7.35 10.18 14.39
C LEU A 98 6.76 9.19 13.36
N LEU A 99 5.44 9.02 13.37
CA LEU A 99 4.73 8.22 12.39
C LEU A 99 4.86 8.81 10.98
N GLY A 100 4.68 10.13 10.82
CA GLY A 100 4.84 10.80 9.54
C GLY A 100 6.25 10.65 8.94
N VAL A 101 7.29 10.92 9.74
CA VAL A 101 8.69 10.80 9.29
C VAL A 101 9.06 9.36 8.98
N SER A 102 8.68 8.40 9.83
CA SER A 102 8.92 6.98 9.56
C SER A 102 8.21 6.52 8.27
N GLY A 103 6.97 6.96 8.05
CA GLY A 103 6.23 6.69 6.82
C GLY A 103 6.90 7.27 5.57
N ILE A 104 7.46 8.48 5.65
CA ILE A 104 8.26 9.07 4.57
C ILE A 104 9.51 8.24 4.31
N ILE A 105 10.27 7.89 5.33
CA ILE A 105 11.52 7.12 5.19
C ILE A 105 11.25 5.76 4.54
N ILE A 106 10.24 5.03 5.01
CA ILE A 106 9.85 3.74 4.43
C ILE A 106 9.45 3.91 2.96
N SER A 107 8.63 4.92 2.66
CA SER A 107 8.16 5.18 1.30
C SER A 107 9.29 5.54 0.35
N LEU A 108 10.22 6.39 0.78
CA LEU A 108 11.43 6.74 0.01
C LEU A 108 12.35 5.54 -0.17
N GLY A 109 12.51 4.70 0.84
CA GLY A 109 13.30 3.47 0.75
C GLY A 109 12.74 2.50 -0.29
N ILE A 110 11.43 2.25 -0.28
CA ILE A 110 10.77 1.42 -1.29
C ILE A 110 10.88 2.05 -2.67
N PHE A 111 10.64 3.36 -2.79
CA PHE A 111 10.77 4.07 -4.06
C PHE A 111 12.20 3.98 -4.63
N ALA A 112 13.22 4.14 -3.78
CA ALA A 112 14.62 4.00 -4.17
C ALA A 112 14.93 2.58 -4.66
N LEU A 113 14.46 1.54 -3.96
CA LEU A 113 14.64 0.15 -4.40
C LEU A 113 14.02 -0.11 -5.79
N VAL A 114 12.80 0.37 -6.02
CA VAL A 114 12.14 0.25 -7.33
C VAL A 114 12.91 1.04 -8.38
N PHE A 115 13.32 2.27 -8.07
CA PHE A 115 14.10 3.10 -8.97
C PHE A 115 15.42 2.44 -9.38
N PHE A 116 16.20 1.94 -8.41
CA PHE A 116 17.45 1.24 -8.68
C PHE A 116 17.23 -0.04 -9.50
N LYS A 117 16.16 -0.78 -9.23
CA LYS A 117 15.79 -1.96 -10.02
C LYS A 117 15.49 -1.59 -11.47
N VAL A 118 14.74 -0.51 -11.70
CA VAL A 118 14.42 -0.01 -13.05
C VAL A 118 15.67 0.47 -13.77
N GLN A 119 16.56 1.21 -13.10
CA GLN A 119 17.83 1.66 -13.68
C GLN A 119 18.71 0.48 -14.10
N LYS A 120 18.85 -0.53 -13.23
CA LYS A 120 19.60 -1.76 -13.53
C LYS A 120 19.07 -2.49 -14.77
N LEU A 121 17.76 -2.52 -14.96
CA LEU A 121 17.14 -3.13 -16.15
C LEU A 121 17.48 -2.32 -17.42
N LYS A 122 17.42 -0.99 -17.35
CA LYS A 122 17.77 -0.11 -18.49
C LYS A 122 19.24 -0.27 -18.92
N THR A 123 20.16 -0.43 -17.98
CA THR A 123 21.59 -0.62 -18.29
C THR A 123 21.93 -2.01 -18.84
N ALA A 124 21.03 -2.98 -18.68
CA ALA A 124 21.22 -4.37 -19.13
C ALA A 124 20.59 -4.64 -20.51
N THR A 125 19.93 -3.65 -21.12
CA THR A 125 19.31 -3.71 -22.46
C THR A 125 20.12 -2.84 -23.41
#